data_AF-T0ZPI5-F1
#
_entry.id   AF-T0ZPI5-F1
#
_cell.length_a   1.000
_cell.length_b   1.000
_cell.length_c   1.000
_cell.angle_alpha   90.00
_cell.angle_beta   90.00
_cell.angle_gamma   90.00
#
_symmetry.space_group_name_H-M   'P 1'
#
loop_
_entity.id
_entity.type
_entity.pdbx_description
1 polymer ?
#
loop_
_entity_poly.entity_id
_entity_poly.type
_entity_poly.pdbx_seq_one_letter_code
_entity_poly.pdbx_strand_id
1 'polypeptide(L)'
;MAGAVPRYLSASFILEEGFPLADLARIARSMGEAARAAGVAVVTGDTKVVERGKADGVFISTAGVGVVPAGLAISVERVRAGDRVLVSGSLGDHGVAVMSRR
;
A
#
# COMPACT_ATOMS: atom_id res chain seq x y z
N MET A 1 7.19 -3.40 10.67
CA MET A 1 8.08 -2.55 9.84
C MET A 1 9.52 -2.93 10.14
N ALA A 2 10.33 -3.23 9.13
CA ALA A 2 11.69 -3.76 9.30
C ALA A 2 12.80 -2.69 9.36
N GLY A 3 12.45 -1.40 9.23
CA GLY A 3 13.44 -0.30 9.10
C GLY A 3 14.15 -0.25 7.75
N ALA A 4 13.66 -1.02 6.77
CA ALA A 4 14.21 -1.03 5.41
C ALA A 4 13.90 0.27 4.66
N VAL A 5 14.83 0.67 3.78
CA VAL A 5 14.58 1.68 2.75
C VAL A 5 13.88 0.98 1.57
N PRO A 6 12.61 1.29 1.27
CA PRO A 6 11.90 0.67 0.15
C PRO A 6 12.54 1.09 -1.17
N ARG A 7 12.57 0.19 -2.15
CA ARG A 7 13.16 0.46 -3.48
C ARG A 7 12.22 0.13 -4.62
N TYR A 8 11.52 -1.00 -4.52
CA TYR A 8 10.72 -1.52 -5.62
C TYR A 8 9.36 -2.01 -5.14
N LEU A 9 8.35 -1.81 -5.98
CA LEU A 9 7.00 -2.32 -5.83
C LEU A 9 6.57 -3.08 -7.09
N SER A 10 5.75 -4.11 -6.91
CA SER A 10 4.83 -4.58 -7.93
C SER A 10 3.45 -3.95 -7.75
N ALA A 11 2.68 -3.83 -8.83
CA ALA A 11 1.28 -3.41 -8.78
C ALA A 11 0.41 -4.33 -9.64
N SER A 12 -0.48 -5.10 -9.01
CA SER A 12 -1.44 -5.97 -9.68
C SER A 12 -2.85 -5.43 -9.50
N PHE A 13 -3.61 -5.37 -10.59
CA PHE A 13 -4.99 -4.89 -10.61
C PHE A 13 -5.94 -6.03 -10.97
N ILE A 14 -7.00 -6.19 -10.18
CA ILE A 14 -8.17 -7.00 -10.53
C ILE A 14 -9.32 -6.03 -10.75
N LEU A 15 -9.80 -5.96 -11.98
CA LEU A 15 -10.81 -5.00 -12.44
C LEU A 15 -12.10 -5.74 -12.78
N GLU A 16 -13.23 -5.19 -12.36
CA GLU A 16 -14.54 -5.64 -12.83
C GLU A 16 -14.81 -5.16 -14.26
N GLU A 17 -15.39 -6.01 -15.09
CA GLU A 17 -15.81 -5.65 -16.44
C GLU A 17 -16.82 -4.49 -16.44
N GLY A 18 -16.42 -3.38 -17.05
CA GLY A 18 -17.19 -2.13 -17.06
C GLY A 18 -16.70 -1.08 -16.07
N PHE A 19 -15.63 -1.37 -15.30
CA PHE A 19 -15.00 -0.38 -14.43
C PHE A 19 -14.54 0.85 -15.23
N PRO A 20 -14.90 2.09 -14.81
CA PRO A 20 -14.60 3.29 -15.60
C PRO A 20 -13.10 3.51 -15.80
N LEU A 21 -12.66 3.64 -17.06
CA LEU A 21 -11.26 3.94 -17.39
C LEU A 21 -10.79 5.27 -16.79
N ALA A 22 -11.69 6.25 -16.64
CA ALA A 22 -11.38 7.52 -16.00
C ALA A 22 -10.99 7.35 -14.52
N ASP A 23 -11.68 6.45 -13.80
CA ASP A 23 -11.35 6.13 -12.41
C ASP A 23 -10.07 5.31 -12.31
N LEU A 24 -9.87 4.33 -13.21
CA LEU A 24 -8.61 3.60 -13.28
C LEU A 24 -7.42 4.54 -13.51
N ALA A 25 -7.54 5.49 -14.44
CA ALA A 25 -6.51 6.48 -14.71
C ALA A 25 -6.24 7.38 -13.50
N ARG A 26 -7.29 7.78 -12.76
CA ARG A 26 -7.16 8.57 -11.52
C ARG A 26 -6.42 7.79 -10.44
N ILE A 27 -6.77 6.51 -10.26
CA ILE A 27 -6.11 5.61 -9.29
C ILE A 27 -4.64 5.41 -9.66
N ALA A 28 -4.35 5.04 -10.91
CA ALA A 28 -2.99 4.80 -11.38
C ALA A 28 -2.11 6.06 -11.26
N ARG A 29 -2.67 7.25 -11.52
CA ARG A 29 -1.97 8.52 -11.33
C ARG A 29 -1.61 8.77 -9.87
N SER A 30 -2.58 8.60 -8.96
CA SER A 30 -2.37 8.74 -7.51
C SER A 30 -1.31 7.76 -7.00
N MET A 31 -1.36 6.49 -7.43
CA MET A 31 -0.33 5.50 -7.11
C MET A 31 1.06 5.93 -7.60
N GLY A 32 1.16 6.42 -8.84
CA GLY A 32 2.42 6.92 -9.40
C GLY A 32 2.97 8.15 -8.67
N GLU A 33 2.10 9.06 -8.24
CA GLU A 33 2.48 10.24 -7.44
C GLU A 33 3.00 9.83 -6.06
N ALA A 34 2.29 8.93 -5.37
CA ALA A 34 2.70 8.41 -4.08
C ALA A 34 4.04 7.65 -4.16
N ALA A 35 4.22 6.80 -5.18
CA ALA A 35 5.46 6.07 -5.41
C ALA A 35 6.65 7.01 -5.65
N ARG A 36 6.46 8.05 -6.48
CA ARG A 36 7.47 9.10 -6.73
C ARG A 36 7.80 9.88 -5.47
N ALA A 37 6.81 10.30 -4.70
CA ALA A 37 7.01 11.02 -3.44
C ALA A 37 7.78 10.17 -2.40
N ALA A 38 7.54 8.86 -2.39
CA ALA A 38 8.27 7.91 -1.54
C ALA A 38 9.65 7.51 -2.08
N GLY A 39 10.03 7.92 -3.30
CA GLY A 39 11.28 7.51 -3.94
C GLY A 39 11.34 6.02 -4.31
N VAL A 40 10.19 5.38 -4.56
CA VAL A 40 10.05 3.95 -4.86
C VAL A 40 9.61 3.77 -6.31
N ALA A 41 10.20 2.79 -7.01
CA ALA A 41 9.80 2.46 -8.38
C ALA A 41 8.77 1.32 -8.40
N VAL A 42 7.68 1.49 -9.16
CA VAL A 42 6.83 0.36 -9.55
C VAL A 42 7.47 -0.29 -10.77
N VAL A 43 8.05 -1.47 -10.59
CA VAL A 43 8.94 -2.11 -11.60
C VAL A 43 8.29 -3.25 -12.36
N THR A 44 7.15 -3.74 -11.88
CA THR A 44 6.40 -4.82 -12.52
C THR A 44 4.92 -4.73 -12.12
N GLY A 45 4.07 -5.45 -12.83
CA GLY A 45 2.65 -5.49 -12.55
C GLY A 45 1.91 -6.55 -13.33
N ASP A 46 0.62 -6.67 -13.01
CA ASP A 46 -0.31 -7.53 -13.73
C ASP A 46 -1.68 -6.85 -13.79
N THR A 47 -2.48 -7.20 -14.78
CA THR A 47 -3.86 -6.76 -14.85
C THR A 47 -4.75 -7.92 -15.24
N LYS A 48 -5.82 -8.09 -14.48
CA LYS A 48 -6.84 -9.11 -14.66
C LYS A 48 -8.19 -8.41 -14.71
N VAL A 49 -8.97 -8.72 -15.75
CA VAL A 49 -10.37 -8.29 -15.84
C VAL A 49 -11.23 -9.51 -15.57
N VAL A 50 -12.17 -9.37 -14.64
CA VAL A 50 -13.13 -10.41 -14.30
C VAL A 50 -14.52 -9.98 -14.77
N GLU A 51 -15.39 -10.95 -15.01
CA GLU A 51 -16.77 -10.70 -15.42
C GLU A 51 -17.52 -9.83 -14.40
N ARG A 52 -18.57 -9.14 -14.87
CA ARG A 52 -19.43 -8.35 -14.00
C ARG A 52 -19.99 -9.18 -12.84
N GLY A 53 -19.95 -8.63 -11.63
CA GLY A 53 -20.36 -9.29 -10.39
C GLY A 53 -19.33 -10.26 -9.80
N LYS A 54 -18.11 -10.37 -10.37
CA LYS A 54 -17.00 -11.19 -9.82
C LYS A 54 -15.94 -10.38 -9.08
N ALA A 55 -16.03 -9.06 -9.13
CA ALA A 55 -15.31 -8.11 -8.27
C ALA A 55 -16.26 -6.96 -7.91
N ASP A 56 -15.87 -6.11 -6.96
CA ASP A 56 -16.61 -4.90 -6.58
C ASP A 56 -15.78 -3.68 -7.00
N GLY A 57 -15.84 -3.34 -8.29
CA GLY A 57 -15.01 -2.29 -8.90
C GLY A 57 -13.55 -2.71 -9.16
N VAL A 58 -12.64 -2.40 -8.22
CA VAL A 58 -11.20 -2.66 -8.38
C VAL A 58 -10.54 -3.12 -7.08
N PHE A 59 -9.76 -4.19 -7.16
CA PHE A 59 -8.82 -4.61 -6.13
C PHE A 59 -7.39 -4.40 -6.61
N ILE A 60 -6.52 -3.94 -5.70
CA ILE A 60 -5.11 -3.67 -5.99
C ILE A 60 -4.27 -4.44 -4.99
N SER A 61 -3.31 -5.21 -5.51
CA SER A 61 -2.30 -5.89 -4.70
C SER A 61 -0.93 -5.35 -5.03
N THR A 62 -0.12 -5.11 -4.00
CA THR A 62 1.26 -4.63 -4.15
C THR A 62 2.19 -5.48 -3.30
N ALA A 63 3.30 -5.94 -3.87
CA ALA A 63 4.41 -6.50 -3.11
C ALA A 63 5.59 -5.52 -3.17
N GLY A 64 6.26 -5.31 -2.03
CA GLY A 64 7.36 -4.36 -1.92
C GLY A 64 8.62 -5.02 -1.40
N VAL A 65 9.77 -4.58 -1.93
CA VAL A 65 11.08 -4.96 -1.42
C VAL A 65 11.94 -3.73 -1.15
N GLY A 66 12.78 -3.84 -0.13
CA GLY A 66 13.66 -2.79 0.33
C GLY A 66 14.92 -3.36 0.97
N VAL A 67 15.85 -2.48 1.28
CA VAL A 67 17.15 -2.85 1.87
C VAL A 67 17.17 -2.43 3.33
N VAL A 68 17.44 -3.38 4.22
CA VAL A 68 17.66 -3.10 5.65
C VAL A 68 19.10 -2.56 5.82
N PRO A 69 19.29 -1.38 6.43
CA PRO A 69 20.62 -0.85 6.73
C PRO A 69 21.41 -1.80 7.64
N ALA A 70 22.72 -1.86 7.43
CA ALA A 70 23.61 -2.66 8.28
C ALA A 70 23.53 -2.21 9.76
N GLY A 71 23.56 -3.17 10.67
CA GLY A 71 23.47 -2.92 12.11
C GLY A 71 22.06 -2.68 12.64
N LEU A 72 21.04 -2.61 11.79
CA LEU A 72 19.65 -2.44 12.22
C LEU A 72 18.95 -3.79 12.38
N ALA A 73 18.46 -4.06 13.59
CA ALA A 73 17.72 -5.28 13.93
C ALA A 73 16.42 -4.95 14.67
N ILE A 74 15.43 -4.46 13.92
CA ILE A 74 14.09 -4.18 14.44
C ILE A 74 13.28 -5.48 14.39
N SER A 75 12.82 -5.97 15.55
CA SER A 75 11.93 -7.13 15.62
C SER A 75 11.08 -7.09 16.89
N VAL A 76 9.89 -7.68 16.83
CA VAL A 76 8.93 -7.71 17.95
C VAL A 76 9.41 -8.60 19.09
N GLU A 77 10.24 -9.58 18.77
CA GLU A 77 10.86 -10.53 19.71
C GLU A 77 11.88 -9.85 20.63
N ARG A 78 12.28 -8.60 20.35
CA ARG A 78 13.21 -7.82 21.17
C ARG A 78 12.55 -6.96 22.24
N VAL A 79 11.21 -6.90 22.26
CA VAL A 79 10.45 -6.13 23.26
C VAL A 79 10.64 -6.77 24.64
N ARG A 80 10.86 -5.94 25.66
CA ARG A 80 11.07 -6.38 27.04
C ARG A 80 10.43 -5.44 28.06
N ALA A 81 10.30 -5.94 29.28
CA ALA A 81 9.82 -5.13 30.40
C ALA A 81 10.71 -3.88 30.59
N GLY A 82 10.06 -2.73 30.76
CA GLY A 82 10.73 -1.42 30.87
C GLY A 82 10.76 -0.61 29.57
N ASP A 83 10.48 -1.23 28.42
CA ASP A 83 10.37 -0.49 27.16
C ASP A 83 9.16 0.48 27.17
N ARG A 84 9.27 1.54 26.37
CA ARG A 84 8.19 2.54 26.22
C ARG A 84 7.43 2.29 24.92
N VAL A 85 6.11 2.47 24.98
CA VAL A 85 5.23 2.43 23.81
C VAL A 85 4.97 3.86 23.35
N LEU A 86 5.16 4.11 22.06
CA LEU A 86 4.96 5.40 21.42
C LEU A 86 4.04 5.22 20.20
N VAL A 87 3.26 6.24 19.89
CA VAL A 87 2.44 6.32 18.68
C VAL A 87 2.87 7.52 17.84
N SER A 88 2.77 7.41 16.52
CA SER A 88 3.25 8.44 15.59
C SER A 88 2.28 9.60 15.37
N GLY A 89 1.08 9.55 15.94
CA GLY A 89 0.03 10.55 15.73
C GLY A 89 -1.30 10.15 16.38
N SER A 90 -2.38 10.82 15.96
CA SER A 90 -3.76 10.54 16.34
C SER A 90 -4.22 9.13 15.92
N LEU A 91 -5.25 8.63 16.60
CA LEU A 91 -5.78 7.29 16.39
C LEU A 91 -7.20 7.36 15.81
N GLY A 92 -7.45 6.57 14.76
CA GLY A 92 -8.78 6.38 14.20
C GLY A 92 -9.15 7.27 13.00
N ASP A 93 -8.32 8.25 12.65
CA ASP A 93 -8.62 9.23 11.60
C ASP A 93 -9.00 8.58 10.26
N HIS A 94 -8.24 7.58 9.81
CA HIS A 94 -8.52 6.88 8.55
C HIS A 94 -9.85 6.12 8.59
N GLY A 95 -10.13 5.39 9.68
CA GLY A 95 -11.35 4.60 9.82
C GLY A 95 -12.60 5.49 9.80
N VAL A 96 -12.57 6.58 10.57
CA VAL A 96 -13.67 7.56 10.60
C VAL A 96 -13.84 8.25 9.25
N ALA A 97 -12.74 8.66 8.61
CA ALA A 97 -12.79 9.31 7.30
C ALA A 97 -13.48 8.41 6.25
N VAL A 98 -13.12 7.13 6.17
CA VAL A 98 -13.74 6.18 5.23
C VAL A 98 -15.21 5.93 5.58
N MET A 99 -15.54 5.74 6.86
CA MET A 99 -16.93 5.51 7.29
C MET A 99 -17.84 6.73 7.04
N SER A 100 -17.31 7.95 7.15
CA SER A 100 -18.06 9.20 6.92
C SER A 100 -18.40 9.49 5.45
N ARG A 101 -17.87 8.69 4.53
CA ARG A 101 -18.10 8.79 3.08
C ARG A 101 -19.07 7.72 2.56
N ARG A 102 -19.68 6.96 3.47
CA ARG A 102 -20.73 5.99 3.17
C ARG A 102 -22.11 6.63 3.25
#